data_AF-A0A2T7ETP0-F1
#
_entry.id   AF-A0A2T7ETP0-F1
#
_cell.length_a   1.000
_cell.length_b   1.000
_cell.length_c   1.000
_cell.angle_alpha   90.00
_cell.angle_beta   90.00
_cell.angle_gamma   90.00
#
_symmetry.space_group_name_H-M   'P 1'
#
loop_
_entity.id
_entity.type
_entity.pdbx_description
1 polymer ?
#
loop_
_entity_poly.entity_id
_entity_poly.type
_entity_poly.pdbx_seq_one_letter_code
_entity_poly.pdbx_strand_id
1 'polypeptide(L)'
;MLAATWRLSQRAVTSPLLGIGRPQIRSPSPTMASLSPAAAASPKRLRVYSSAAADGAGSGKRVGTHNGSFHCDEALGCFLIRLTSQFAGADVVRTRDSQILDTLDAVLDVGGVYDPSQHRYDHHQKGFHEVFGHGFNTKLSSAGLVYKHFGKEIIAKELGVNEDHEDVHRLYLAIYKSFIEALDAIDNGINQYDTDQPPKYVNNTHLSSRVGRLNPDWTDPDQSPEKENAAFQQAMMLAGSEFMESVRFHVKSWLPARSIVLECLLSRGEVDPSGEIMVLDRFCPWKLHLFELEEELKIDPLTKYVLYQDVRSQSWRVQAVSVAPDRFESRRALPWRGMRDDELSAETGIPGCVFVHMSGFIGGNKTYEGALEMARAALKF
;
A
#
# COMPACT_ATOMS: atom_id res chain seq x y z
N MET A 1 36.68 15.54 48.35
CA MET A 1 37.59 14.71 49.18
C MET A 1 36.76 13.97 50.21
N LEU A 2 36.59 12.66 50.04
CA LEU A 2 36.56 11.60 51.06
C LEU A 2 35.93 10.36 50.46
N ALA A 3 36.79 9.39 50.16
CA ALA A 3 36.47 8.06 49.69
C ALA A 3 36.01 7.19 50.87
N ALA A 4 35.00 6.35 50.66
CA ALA A 4 34.61 5.31 51.60
C ALA A 4 34.92 3.94 50.97
N THR A 5 35.96 3.31 51.51
CA THR A 5 36.36 1.92 51.29
C THR A 5 35.50 0.99 52.13
N TRP A 6 35.05 -0.13 51.55
CA TRP A 6 34.49 -1.25 52.32
C TRP A 6 35.28 -2.54 52.04
N ARG A 7 35.68 -3.17 53.14
CA ARG A 7 36.52 -4.36 53.21
C ARG A 7 35.73 -5.64 52.94
N LEU A 8 36.41 -6.57 52.27
CA LEU A 8 36.07 -7.98 52.14
C LEU A 8 36.19 -8.73 53.49
N SER A 9 35.30 -9.70 53.70
CA SER A 9 35.49 -10.83 54.60
C SER A 9 35.07 -12.10 53.87
N GLN A 10 36.07 -12.91 53.50
CA GLN A 10 35.91 -14.28 53.03
C GLN A 10 35.81 -15.23 54.21
N ARG A 11 34.94 -16.26 54.09
CA ARG A 11 35.26 -17.62 54.52
C ARG A 11 34.41 -18.62 53.72
N ALA A 12 35.11 -19.43 52.93
CA ALA A 12 34.65 -20.68 52.33
C ALA A 12 34.60 -21.78 53.44
N VAL A 13 34.11 -23.01 53.29
CA VAL A 13 34.08 -24.01 52.20
C VAL A 13 33.04 -25.06 52.64
N THR A 14 32.29 -25.68 51.73
CA THR A 14 32.22 -27.16 51.49
C THR A 14 31.01 -27.54 50.64
N SER A 15 31.28 -28.12 49.48
CA SER A 15 30.38 -28.91 48.62
C SER A 15 30.25 -30.33 49.20
N PRO A 16 29.21 -31.14 48.86
CA PRO A 16 29.22 -31.83 47.58
C PRO A 16 27.84 -32.06 46.88
N LEU A 17 27.93 -32.07 45.55
CA LEU A 17 27.18 -32.80 44.50
C LEU A 17 25.95 -33.64 44.91
N LEU A 18 24.81 -33.40 44.23
CA LEU A 18 24.11 -34.35 43.34
C LEU A 18 22.77 -33.77 42.84
N GLY A 19 22.55 -33.82 41.52
CA GLY A 19 21.27 -34.28 40.96
C GLY A 19 20.18 -33.27 40.58
N ILE A 20 20.11 -32.94 39.28
CA ILE A 20 18.91 -32.88 38.42
C ILE A 20 17.81 -31.85 38.75
N GLY A 21 17.64 -30.88 37.85
CA GLY A 21 16.40 -30.10 37.72
C GLY A 21 16.53 -28.90 36.77
N ARG A 22 16.23 -29.09 35.47
CA ARG A 22 16.03 -27.98 34.52
C ARG A 22 14.77 -27.18 34.94
N PRO A 23 14.79 -25.84 35.02
CA PRO A 23 13.56 -25.07 35.00
C PRO A 23 13.12 -24.86 33.55
N GLN A 24 11.96 -25.42 33.21
CA GLN A 24 11.20 -25.05 32.01
C GLN A 24 10.82 -23.57 32.10
N ILE A 25 11.37 -22.76 31.19
CA ILE A 25 10.82 -21.45 30.88
C ILE A 25 9.56 -21.70 30.05
N ARG A 26 8.39 -21.45 30.65
CA ARG A 26 7.10 -21.41 29.96
C ARG A 26 7.07 -20.15 29.08
N SER A 27 7.07 -20.34 27.78
CA SER A 27 6.64 -19.34 26.80
C SER A 27 5.12 -19.13 26.90
N PRO A 28 4.61 -17.89 26.86
CA PRO A 28 3.19 -17.65 26.66
C PRO A 28 2.87 -17.85 25.18
N SER A 29 2.05 -18.84 24.86
CA SER A 29 1.43 -19.00 23.55
C SER A 29 0.43 -17.86 23.31
N PRO A 30 0.41 -17.20 22.15
CA PRO A 30 -0.73 -16.38 21.78
C PRO A 30 -1.84 -17.33 21.35
N THR A 31 -2.92 -17.36 22.12
CA THR A 31 -4.20 -17.95 21.68
C THR A 31 -4.70 -17.15 20.49
N MET A 32 -4.52 -17.69 19.27
CA MET A 32 -5.30 -17.26 18.13
C MET A 32 -6.77 -17.56 18.43
N ALA A 33 -7.51 -16.52 18.82
CA ALA A 33 -8.96 -16.57 18.75
C ALA A 33 -9.32 -16.78 17.27
N SER A 34 -9.92 -17.93 16.97
CA SER A 34 -10.47 -18.18 15.64
C SER A 34 -11.55 -17.14 15.38
N LEU A 35 -11.26 -16.19 14.50
CA LEU A 35 -12.27 -15.32 13.92
C LEU A 35 -13.21 -16.22 13.12
N SER A 36 -14.40 -16.47 13.66
CA SER A 36 -15.52 -17.02 12.90
C SER A 36 -15.73 -16.16 11.66
N PRO A 37 -15.96 -16.73 10.48
CA PRO A 37 -16.34 -15.95 9.32
C PRO A 37 -17.69 -15.30 9.66
N ALA A 38 -17.69 -13.98 9.84
CA ALA A 38 -18.91 -13.20 9.82
C ALA A 38 -19.66 -13.59 8.54
N ALA A 39 -20.91 -14.00 8.69
CA ALA A 39 -21.77 -14.39 7.58
C ALA A 39 -21.83 -13.22 6.59
N ALA A 40 -21.02 -13.30 5.53
CA ALA A 40 -21.06 -12.36 4.43
C ALA A 40 -22.43 -12.51 3.79
N ALA A 41 -23.31 -11.53 4.02
CA ALA A 41 -24.53 -11.41 3.25
C ALA A 41 -24.14 -11.45 1.77
N SER A 42 -24.72 -12.38 1.00
CA SER A 42 -24.49 -12.49 -0.44
C SER A 42 -24.59 -11.09 -1.06
N PRO A 43 -23.55 -10.60 -1.77
CA PRO A 43 -23.58 -9.25 -2.30
C PRO A 43 -24.79 -9.15 -3.22
N LYS A 44 -25.72 -8.24 -2.89
CA LYS A 44 -26.85 -7.91 -3.75
C LYS A 44 -26.31 -7.67 -5.16
N ARG A 45 -26.90 -8.35 -6.14
CA ARG A 45 -26.49 -8.29 -7.56
C ARG A 45 -26.29 -6.82 -7.96
N LEU A 46 -25.10 -6.48 -8.45
CA LEU A 46 -24.82 -5.16 -9.02
C LEU A 46 -25.76 -4.92 -10.20
N ARG A 47 -26.44 -3.79 -10.13
CA ARG A 47 -27.53 -3.36 -11.01
C ARG A 47 -27.23 -1.91 -11.40
N VAL A 48 -27.13 -1.68 -12.71
CA VAL A 48 -26.79 -0.40 -13.32
C VAL A 48 -27.87 -0.08 -14.35
N TYR A 49 -28.47 1.10 -14.25
CA TYR A 49 -29.61 1.50 -15.09
C TYR A 49 -29.44 2.93 -15.59
N SER A 50 -30.05 3.28 -16.72
CA SER A 50 -30.08 4.66 -17.25
C SER A 50 -31.38 5.42 -16.96
N SER A 51 -32.39 4.77 -16.38
CA SER A 51 -33.68 5.39 -16.03
C SER A 51 -33.98 5.23 -14.54
N ALA A 52 -34.74 6.18 -13.99
CA ALA A 52 -35.24 6.12 -12.62
C ALA A 52 -36.30 5.01 -12.41
N ALA A 53 -36.94 4.59 -13.50
CA ALA A 53 -37.99 3.58 -13.52
C ALA A 53 -37.39 2.23 -13.92
N ALA A 54 -36.96 1.45 -12.93
CA ALA A 54 -36.91 0.01 -13.06
C ALA A 54 -38.21 -0.55 -12.48
N ASP A 55 -39.01 -1.20 -13.33
CA ASP A 55 -40.07 -2.09 -12.87
C ASP A 55 -39.50 -3.08 -11.86
N GLY A 56 -39.89 -2.93 -10.59
CA GLY A 56 -39.35 -3.70 -9.46
C GLY A 56 -38.39 -2.92 -8.55
N ALA A 57 -38.75 -1.68 -8.19
CA ALA A 57 -38.12 -0.91 -7.13
C ALA A 57 -38.02 -1.75 -5.84
N GLY A 58 -36.86 -2.37 -5.62
CA GLY A 58 -36.50 -2.90 -4.32
C GLY A 58 -36.33 -1.75 -3.34
N SER A 59 -36.53 -2.01 -2.05
CA SER A 59 -36.36 -1.04 -0.94
C SER A 59 -34.90 -0.57 -0.71
N GLY A 60 -34.04 -0.62 -1.72
CA GLY A 60 -32.62 -0.28 -1.65
C GLY A 60 -32.34 1.19 -1.96
N LYS A 61 -31.21 1.69 -1.43
CA LYS A 61 -30.65 3.00 -1.77
C LYS A 61 -30.26 3.07 -3.24
N ARG A 62 -30.28 4.27 -3.81
CA ARG A 62 -29.90 4.55 -5.22
C ARG A 62 -28.84 5.63 -5.29
N VAL A 63 -27.81 5.38 -6.10
CA VAL A 63 -26.65 6.26 -6.30
C VAL A 63 -26.63 6.72 -7.75
N GLY A 64 -26.55 8.03 -7.97
CA GLY A 64 -26.46 8.66 -9.28
C GLY A 64 -25.03 8.86 -9.74
N THR A 65 -24.77 8.67 -11.02
CA THR A 65 -23.59 9.19 -11.71
C THR A 65 -23.94 9.51 -13.17
N HIS A 66 -23.01 10.02 -13.97
CA HIS A 66 -23.30 10.36 -15.35
C HIS A 66 -23.40 9.13 -16.27
N ASN A 67 -24.17 9.26 -17.35
CA ASN A 67 -24.18 8.34 -18.49
C ASN A 67 -23.14 8.73 -19.56
N GLY A 68 -23.08 8.03 -20.68
CA GLY A 68 -22.09 8.26 -21.74
C GLY A 68 -20.76 7.56 -21.44
N SER A 69 -19.69 8.05 -22.07
CA SER A 69 -18.33 7.61 -21.78
C SER A 69 -18.04 7.73 -20.28
N PHE A 70 -17.43 6.68 -19.73
CA PHE A 70 -17.10 6.58 -18.32
C PHE A 70 -15.59 6.55 -18.07
N HIS A 71 -15.21 7.01 -16.89
CA HIS A 71 -13.85 7.05 -16.40
C HIS A 71 -13.66 6.07 -15.22
N CYS A 72 -12.43 6.01 -14.74
CA CYS A 72 -12.12 5.20 -13.57
C CYS A 72 -12.61 5.84 -12.27
N ASP A 73 -12.81 7.16 -12.29
CA ASP A 73 -13.22 7.93 -11.14
C ASP A 73 -14.60 7.49 -10.63
N GLU A 74 -15.64 7.69 -11.41
CA GLU A 74 -17.01 7.37 -11.04
C GLU A 74 -17.24 5.85 -10.99
N ALA A 75 -16.51 5.06 -11.77
CA ALA A 75 -16.53 3.60 -11.66
C ALA A 75 -16.02 3.13 -10.29
N LEU A 76 -14.90 3.67 -9.79
CA LEU A 76 -14.39 3.35 -8.47
C LEU A 76 -15.28 3.96 -7.38
N GLY A 77 -15.66 5.23 -7.49
CA GLY A 77 -16.52 5.92 -6.52
C GLY A 77 -17.84 5.18 -6.28
N CYS A 78 -18.51 4.73 -7.35
CA CYS A 78 -19.72 3.92 -7.26
C CYS A 78 -19.46 2.56 -6.60
N PHE A 79 -18.30 1.95 -6.82
CA PHE A 79 -17.95 0.70 -6.14
C PHE A 79 -17.72 0.92 -4.64
N LEU A 80 -16.93 1.94 -4.28
CA LEU A 80 -16.57 2.25 -2.89
C LEU A 80 -17.80 2.58 -2.05
N ILE A 81 -18.67 3.47 -2.54
CA ILE A 81 -19.86 3.87 -1.78
C ILE A 81 -20.77 2.66 -1.49
N ARG A 82 -20.84 1.68 -2.41
CA ARG A 82 -21.61 0.44 -2.21
C ARG A 82 -21.04 -0.51 -1.15
N LEU A 83 -19.80 -0.31 -0.68
CA LEU A 83 -19.20 -1.05 0.43
C LEU A 83 -19.58 -0.46 1.81
N THR A 84 -20.09 0.78 1.83
CA THR A 84 -20.54 1.45 3.05
C THR A 84 -21.81 0.80 3.60
N SER A 85 -22.06 0.99 4.89
CA SER A 85 -23.23 0.45 5.57
C SER A 85 -24.50 1.15 5.09
N GLN A 86 -24.40 2.46 4.85
CA GLN A 86 -25.52 3.28 4.41
C GLN A 86 -25.98 2.93 2.99
N PHE A 87 -25.04 2.67 2.07
CA PHE A 87 -25.33 2.41 0.65
C PHE A 87 -25.04 0.96 0.25
N ALA A 88 -25.06 0.03 1.21
CA ALA A 88 -24.74 -1.38 1.00
C ALA A 88 -25.57 -1.98 -0.15
N GLY A 89 -24.89 -2.28 -1.28
CA GLY A 89 -25.52 -2.83 -2.47
C GLY A 89 -26.51 -1.90 -3.18
N ALA A 90 -26.38 -0.58 -3.01
CA ALA A 90 -27.22 0.43 -3.65
C ALA A 90 -27.20 0.32 -5.18
N ASP A 91 -28.35 0.47 -5.83
CA ASP A 91 -28.45 0.45 -7.29
C ASP A 91 -27.80 1.71 -7.89
N VAL A 92 -27.16 1.56 -9.05
CA VAL A 92 -26.50 2.68 -9.75
C VAL A 92 -27.39 3.18 -10.87
N VAL A 93 -27.65 4.48 -10.88
CA VAL A 93 -28.43 5.19 -11.90
C VAL A 93 -27.50 6.12 -12.67
N ARG A 94 -27.39 5.93 -13.98
CA ARG A 94 -26.51 6.70 -14.88
C ARG A 94 -27.33 7.70 -15.68
N THR A 95 -27.25 8.98 -15.34
CA THR A 95 -28.00 10.08 -15.98
C THR A 95 -27.36 11.44 -15.70
N ARG A 96 -27.65 12.43 -16.55
CA ARG A 96 -27.35 13.86 -16.31
C ARG A 96 -28.61 14.69 -16.06
N ASP A 97 -29.78 14.06 -16.01
CA ASP A 97 -31.05 14.74 -15.73
C ASP A 97 -31.11 15.14 -14.25
N SER A 98 -31.05 16.45 -13.99
CA SER A 98 -31.08 16.99 -12.62
C SER A 98 -32.35 16.59 -11.87
N GLN A 99 -33.50 16.49 -12.55
CA GLN A 99 -34.76 16.08 -11.91
C GLN A 99 -34.69 14.64 -11.41
N ILE A 100 -33.95 13.77 -12.09
CA ILE A 100 -33.70 12.41 -11.61
C ILE A 100 -32.68 12.44 -10.48
N LEU A 101 -31.55 13.12 -10.66
CA LEU A 101 -30.45 13.19 -9.68
C LEU A 101 -30.92 13.71 -8.32
N ASP A 102 -31.82 14.70 -8.31
CA ASP A 102 -32.41 15.28 -7.09
C ASP A 102 -33.20 14.25 -6.26
N THR A 103 -33.66 13.16 -6.87
CA THR A 103 -34.42 12.09 -6.20
C THR A 103 -33.55 10.94 -5.67
N LEU A 104 -32.24 10.98 -5.91
CA LEU A 104 -31.30 9.91 -5.55
C LEU A 104 -30.65 10.15 -4.19
N ASP A 105 -30.32 9.06 -3.50
CA ASP A 105 -29.79 9.09 -2.13
C ASP A 105 -28.35 9.62 -2.06
N ALA A 106 -27.57 9.42 -3.13
CA ALA A 106 -26.25 10.01 -3.32
C ALA A 106 -26.01 10.28 -4.81
N VAL A 107 -25.13 11.23 -5.14
CA VAL A 107 -24.75 11.55 -6.51
C VAL A 107 -23.24 11.79 -6.59
N LEU A 108 -22.58 11.15 -7.55
CA LEU A 108 -21.14 11.17 -7.74
C LEU A 108 -20.84 11.62 -9.17
N ASP A 109 -19.82 12.47 -9.33
CA ASP A 109 -19.27 12.86 -10.63
C ASP A 109 -20.25 13.55 -11.60
N VAL A 110 -21.35 14.06 -11.04
CA VAL A 110 -22.37 14.78 -11.80
C VAL A 110 -23.19 15.67 -10.86
N GLY A 111 -23.78 16.73 -11.41
CA GLY A 111 -24.67 17.64 -10.68
C GLY A 111 -24.03 18.95 -10.24
N GLY A 112 -22.70 19.08 -10.32
CA GLY A 112 -21.93 20.29 -10.04
C GLY A 112 -21.91 20.70 -8.57
N VAL A 113 -22.06 19.74 -7.65
CA VAL A 113 -22.16 20.00 -6.21
C VAL A 113 -21.30 19.04 -5.40
N TYR A 114 -20.49 19.60 -4.50
CA TYR A 114 -19.87 18.88 -3.39
C TYR A 114 -20.56 19.28 -2.09
N ASP A 115 -21.34 18.37 -1.53
CA ASP A 115 -22.00 18.50 -0.24
C ASP A 115 -22.06 17.11 0.44
N PRO A 116 -21.12 16.81 1.36
CA PRO A 116 -21.11 15.54 2.08
C PRO A 116 -22.37 15.30 2.91
N SER A 117 -23.04 16.35 3.38
CA SER A 117 -24.26 16.24 4.20
C SER A 117 -25.47 15.75 3.39
N GLN A 118 -25.44 15.98 2.07
CA GLN A 118 -26.42 15.49 1.10
C GLN A 118 -25.88 14.38 0.20
N HIS A 119 -24.68 13.87 0.50
CA HIS A 119 -23.98 12.85 -0.28
C HIS A 119 -23.87 13.22 -1.76
N ARG A 120 -23.48 14.47 -2.03
CA ARG A 120 -23.13 14.98 -3.35
C ARG A 120 -21.61 15.07 -3.43
N TYR A 121 -21.03 14.30 -4.35
CA TYR A 121 -19.58 14.13 -4.49
C TYR A 121 -19.17 14.40 -5.93
N ASP A 122 -19.35 15.65 -6.36
CA ASP A 122 -18.87 16.14 -7.66
C ASP A 122 -17.70 17.14 -7.45
N HIS A 123 -16.79 17.18 -8.42
CA HIS A 123 -15.57 17.98 -8.42
C HIS A 123 -15.45 18.95 -9.62
N HIS A 124 -16.43 18.92 -10.55
CA HIS A 124 -16.44 19.70 -11.80
C HIS A 124 -16.76 21.20 -11.63
N GLN A 125 -17.29 21.60 -10.47
CA GLN A 125 -17.74 22.96 -10.21
C GLN A 125 -16.59 23.96 -10.20
N LYS A 126 -16.87 25.16 -10.73
CA LYS A 126 -15.92 26.26 -10.76
C LYS A 126 -15.47 26.61 -9.33
N GLY A 127 -14.16 26.70 -9.12
CA GLY A 127 -13.58 27.02 -7.82
C GLY A 127 -13.50 25.83 -6.86
N PHE A 128 -13.72 24.60 -7.34
CA PHE A 128 -13.44 23.41 -6.54
C PHE A 128 -11.93 23.22 -6.36
N HIS A 129 -11.47 23.22 -5.11
CA HIS A 129 -10.06 23.11 -4.73
C HIS A 129 -9.85 22.12 -3.58
N GLU A 130 -10.81 21.23 -3.33
CA GLU A 130 -10.70 20.31 -2.21
C GLU A 130 -9.61 19.27 -2.44
N VAL A 131 -8.83 19.05 -1.40
CA VAL A 131 -7.75 18.09 -1.33
C VAL A 131 -8.04 17.09 -0.21
N PHE A 132 -7.34 15.95 -0.20
CA PHE A 132 -7.48 14.96 0.86
C PHE A 132 -7.15 15.51 2.26
N GLY A 133 -6.21 16.46 2.33
CA GLY A 133 -5.62 16.96 3.57
C GLY A 133 -4.36 16.16 3.92
N HIS A 134 -3.95 16.15 5.19
CA HIS A 134 -2.84 15.30 5.67
C HIS A 134 -1.50 15.46 4.93
N GLY A 135 -1.25 16.64 4.32
CA GLY A 135 -0.04 16.92 3.54
C GLY A 135 -0.16 16.64 2.03
N PHE A 136 -1.27 16.06 1.57
CA PHE A 136 -1.57 15.86 0.17
C PHE A 136 -2.18 17.13 -0.45
N ASN A 137 -1.71 17.48 -1.65
CA ASN A 137 -2.12 18.69 -2.36
C ASN A 137 -2.86 18.39 -3.67
N THR A 138 -3.01 17.12 -4.01
CA THR A 138 -3.73 16.67 -5.20
C THR A 138 -5.22 16.99 -5.05
N LYS A 139 -5.78 17.68 -6.04
CA LYS A 139 -7.21 17.98 -6.12
C LYS A 139 -7.98 16.66 -6.23
N LEU A 140 -9.02 16.49 -5.42
CA LEU A 140 -9.82 15.25 -5.40
C LEU A 140 -10.69 15.11 -6.65
N SER A 141 -10.87 13.89 -7.11
CA SER A 141 -11.96 13.47 -8.00
C SER A 141 -13.12 12.89 -7.17
N SER A 142 -14.19 12.41 -7.80
CA SER A 142 -15.37 11.89 -7.10
C SER A 142 -15.06 10.63 -6.27
N ALA A 143 -14.20 9.73 -6.76
CA ALA A 143 -13.66 8.60 -6.01
C ALA A 143 -12.84 9.07 -4.81
N GLY A 144 -12.00 10.10 -4.98
CA GLY A 144 -11.25 10.71 -3.88
C GLY A 144 -12.16 11.30 -2.81
N LEU A 145 -13.25 11.96 -3.20
CA LEU A 145 -14.26 12.48 -2.26
C LEU A 145 -14.96 11.34 -1.51
N VAL A 146 -15.41 10.30 -2.21
CA VAL A 146 -16.02 9.12 -1.57
C VAL A 146 -15.04 8.45 -0.62
N TYR A 147 -13.79 8.26 -1.04
CA TYR A 147 -12.74 7.70 -0.20
C TYR A 147 -12.46 8.61 1.01
N LYS A 148 -12.43 9.92 0.84
CA LYS A 148 -12.23 10.88 1.95
C LYS A 148 -13.27 10.68 3.06
N HIS A 149 -14.54 10.50 2.71
CA HIS A 149 -15.64 10.38 3.68
C HIS A 149 -15.87 8.95 4.19
N PHE A 150 -15.60 7.93 3.37
CA PHE A 150 -15.97 6.55 3.69
C PHE A 150 -14.80 5.56 3.71
N GLY A 151 -13.59 5.99 3.35
CA GLY A 151 -12.41 5.12 3.28
C GLY A 151 -12.07 4.48 4.62
N LYS A 152 -12.23 5.22 5.73
CA LYS A 152 -12.04 4.69 7.09
C LYS A 152 -13.02 3.57 7.42
N GLU A 153 -14.31 3.75 7.11
CA GLU A 153 -15.33 2.72 7.28
C GLU A 153 -14.96 1.43 6.54
N ILE A 154 -14.56 1.55 5.27
CA ILE A 154 -14.19 0.40 4.42
C ILE A 154 -12.98 -0.34 4.99
N ILE A 155 -11.96 0.39 5.42
CA ILE A 155 -10.74 -0.17 6.01
C ILE A 155 -11.03 -0.83 7.36
N ALA A 156 -11.81 -0.17 8.22
CA ALA A 156 -12.20 -0.67 9.54
C ALA A 156 -12.95 -2.01 9.43
N LYS A 157 -13.85 -2.12 8.45
CA LYS A 157 -14.55 -3.38 8.13
C LYS A 157 -13.61 -4.50 7.72
N GLU A 158 -12.62 -4.24 6.86
CA GLU A 158 -11.66 -5.27 6.44
C GLU A 158 -10.70 -5.66 7.57
N LEU A 159 -10.37 -4.74 8.48
CA LEU A 159 -9.59 -5.03 9.70
C LEU A 159 -10.39 -5.73 10.80
N GLY A 160 -11.72 -5.54 10.85
CA GLY A 160 -12.55 -5.99 11.96
C GLY A 160 -12.39 -5.16 13.23
N VAL A 161 -12.11 -3.86 13.10
CA VAL A 161 -11.93 -2.90 14.20
C VAL A 161 -12.84 -1.67 14.00
N ASN A 162 -12.83 -0.74 14.95
CA ASN A 162 -13.56 0.53 14.83
C ASN A 162 -12.79 1.55 13.97
N GLU A 163 -13.50 2.52 13.39
CA GLU A 163 -12.92 3.56 12.51
C GLU A 163 -11.90 4.49 13.19
N ASP A 164 -11.96 4.60 14.53
CA ASP A 164 -11.05 5.40 15.35
C ASP A 164 -9.74 4.67 15.72
N HIS A 165 -9.60 3.39 15.35
CA HIS A 165 -8.38 2.63 15.59
C HIS A 165 -7.19 3.24 14.83
N GLU A 166 -6.02 3.32 15.48
CA GLU A 166 -4.83 3.97 14.92
C GLU A 166 -4.39 3.36 13.58
N ASP A 167 -4.48 2.03 13.45
CA ASP A 167 -4.15 1.33 12.22
C ASP A 167 -5.11 1.67 11.07
N VAL A 168 -6.38 1.97 11.36
CA VAL A 168 -7.32 2.44 10.32
C VAL A 168 -6.84 3.77 9.77
N HIS A 169 -6.41 4.70 10.63
CA HIS A 169 -5.87 5.97 10.17
C HIS A 169 -4.58 5.81 9.36
N ARG A 170 -3.66 4.95 9.83
CA ARG A 170 -2.39 4.67 9.12
C ARG A 170 -2.65 4.08 7.73
N LEU A 171 -3.53 3.09 7.63
CA LEU A 171 -3.92 2.48 6.36
C LEU A 171 -4.66 3.46 5.45
N TYR A 172 -5.51 4.32 6.01
CA TYR A 172 -6.24 5.35 5.27
C TYR A 172 -5.31 6.30 4.53
N LEU A 173 -4.23 6.73 5.18
CA LEU A 173 -3.20 7.55 4.54
C LEU A 173 -2.38 6.76 3.51
N ALA A 174 -1.96 5.53 3.86
CA ALA A 174 -1.14 4.70 3.00
C ALA A 174 -1.86 4.28 1.70
N ILE A 175 -3.14 3.91 1.80
CA ILE A 175 -3.96 3.51 0.66
C ILE A 175 -4.30 4.72 -0.22
N TYR A 176 -4.54 5.90 0.37
CA TYR A 176 -4.69 7.12 -0.42
C TYR A 176 -3.45 7.37 -1.29
N LYS A 177 -2.28 7.43 -0.65
CA LYS A 177 -0.98 7.67 -1.30
C LYS A 177 -0.63 6.65 -2.38
N SER A 178 -0.92 5.37 -2.13
CA SER A 178 -0.50 4.27 -3.00
C SER A 178 -1.49 3.92 -4.10
N PHE A 179 -2.75 4.38 -3.99
CA PHE A 179 -3.82 3.98 -4.89
C PHE A 179 -4.67 5.17 -5.35
N ILE A 180 -5.36 5.85 -4.42
CA ILE A 180 -6.41 6.83 -4.76
C ILE A 180 -5.83 8.11 -5.38
N GLU A 181 -4.72 8.62 -4.86
CA GLU A 181 -4.15 9.90 -5.29
C GLU A 181 -3.81 9.93 -6.80
N ALA A 182 -3.33 8.81 -7.36
CA ALA A 182 -3.04 8.74 -8.78
C ALA A 182 -4.31 8.82 -9.64
N LEU A 183 -5.44 8.29 -9.17
CA LEU A 183 -6.73 8.40 -9.85
C LEU A 183 -7.23 9.85 -9.80
N ASP A 184 -7.18 10.47 -8.61
CA ASP A 184 -7.52 11.88 -8.41
C ASP A 184 -6.74 12.80 -9.38
N ALA A 185 -5.41 12.56 -9.47
CA ALA A 185 -4.54 13.34 -10.33
C ALA A 185 -4.86 13.16 -11.82
N ILE A 186 -5.02 11.91 -12.28
CA ILE A 186 -5.33 11.62 -13.69
C ILE A 186 -6.65 12.26 -14.11
N ASP A 187 -7.67 12.14 -13.26
CA ASP A 187 -9.01 12.62 -13.56
C ASP A 187 -9.08 14.16 -13.59
N ASN A 188 -8.32 14.83 -12.70
CA ASN A 188 -8.18 16.28 -12.72
C ASN A 188 -7.15 16.82 -13.75
N GLY A 189 -6.56 15.95 -14.58
CA GLY A 189 -5.59 16.35 -15.60
C GLY A 189 -4.26 16.87 -15.02
N ILE A 190 -3.86 16.38 -13.86
CA ILE A 190 -2.62 16.77 -13.17
C ILE A 190 -1.46 15.92 -13.68
N ASN A 191 -0.40 16.57 -14.16
CA ASN A 191 0.83 15.88 -14.57
C ASN A 191 1.59 15.34 -13.35
N GLN A 192 2.21 14.16 -13.51
CA GLN A 192 3.03 13.58 -12.43
C GLN A 192 4.26 14.42 -12.07
N TYR A 193 4.75 15.23 -13.02
CA TYR A 193 5.90 16.11 -12.84
C TYR A 193 5.64 17.46 -13.51
N ASP A 194 6.08 18.54 -12.87
CA ASP A 194 6.11 19.88 -13.47
C ASP A 194 7.29 19.98 -14.45
N THR A 195 7.08 19.53 -15.69
CA THR A 195 8.12 19.51 -16.72
C THR A 195 7.52 19.62 -18.13
N ASP A 196 8.22 20.34 -19.01
CA ASP A 196 7.90 20.42 -20.43
C ASP A 196 8.57 19.29 -21.27
N GLN A 197 9.39 18.45 -20.63
CA GLN A 197 10.06 17.35 -21.31
C GLN A 197 9.08 16.20 -21.60
N PRO A 198 9.09 15.61 -22.81
CA PRO A 198 8.25 14.46 -23.09
C PRO A 198 8.68 13.24 -22.26
N PRO A 199 7.75 12.36 -21.88
CA PRO A 199 8.08 11.16 -21.14
C PRO A 199 8.95 10.24 -22.00
N LYS A 200 9.90 9.52 -21.38
CA LYS A 200 10.76 8.56 -22.09
C LYS A 200 9.98 7.42 -22.75
N TYR A 201 8.78 7.13 -22.24
CA TYR A 201 7.83 6.16 -22.79
C TYR A 201 6.41 6.52 -22.36
N VAL A 202 5.41 6.11 -23.15
CA VAL A 202 3.99 6.26 -22.81
C VAL A 202 3.54 5.01 -22.04
N ASN A 203 2.89 5.19 -20.90
CA ASN A 203 2.32 4.09 -20.12
C ASN A 203 0.80 4.12 -20.15
N ASN A 204 0.18 3.19 -20.89
CA ASN A 204 -1.27 3.01 -20.96
C ASN A 204 -1.75 1.73 -20.22
N THR A 205 -0.94 1.24 -19.28
CA THR A 205 -1.23 0.03 -18.50
C THR A 205 -1.91 0.32 -17.17
N HIS A 206 -1.99 1.59 -16.76
CA HIS A 206 -2.62 2.00 -15.50
C HIS A 206 -4.13 1.76 -15.48
N LEU A 207 -4.70 1.76 -14.27
CA LEU A 207 -6.10 1.42 -14.04
C LEU A 207 -7.05 2.31 -14.85
N SER A 208 -6.81 3.63 -14.90
CA SER A 208 -7.67 4.53 -15.70
C SER A 208 -7.68 4.20 -17.20
N SER A 209 -6.53 3.83 -17.80
CA SER A 209 -6.52 3.34 -19.19
C SER A 209 -7.26 2.00 -19.34
N ARG A 210 -7.13 1.10 -18.37
CA ARG A 210 -7.81 -0.22 -18.40
C ARG A 210 -9.32 -0.08 -18.31
N VAL A 211 -9.81 0.79 -17.44
CA VAL A 211 -11.23 1.16 -17.37
C VAL A 211 -11.67 1.83 -18.66
N GLY A 212 -10.90 2.79 -19.17
CA GLY A 212 -11.21 3.49 -20.41
C GLY A 212 -11.42 2.54 -21.60
N ARG A 213 -10.65 1.45 -21.69
CA ARG A 213 -10.80 0.41 -22.72
C ARG A 213 -12.08 -0.42 -22.64
N LEU A 214 -12.84 -0.32 -21.54
CA LEU A 214 -14.14 -0.98 -21.43
C LEU A 214 -15.27 -0.13 -22.04
N ASN A 215 -15.05 1.16 -22.31
CA ASN A 215 -16.04 1.97 -23.01
C ASN A 215 -16.38 1.34 -24.37
N PRO A 216 -17.65 1.41 -24.81
CA PRO A 216 -18.01 1.03 -26.17
C PRO A 216 -17.12 1.74 -27.19
N ASP A 217 -16.59 0.97 -28.15
CA ASP A 217 -15.77 1.53 -29.21
C ASP A 217 -16.63 2.42 -30.12
N TRP A 218 -16.08 3.52 -30.63
CA TRP A 218 -16.81 4.44 -31.49
C TRP A 218 -17.26 3.81 -32.83
N THR A 219 -16.61 2.72 -33.25
CA THR A 219 -16.99 1.92 -34.42
C THR A 219 -18.04 0.86 -34.13
N ASP A 220 -18.38 0.65 -32.86
CA ASP A 220 -19.37 -0.35 -32.47
C ASP A 220 -20.77 0.11 -32.92
N PRO A 221 -21.50 -0.69 -33.71
CA PRO A 221 -22.83 -0.33 -34.18
C PRO A 221 -23.87 -0.27 -33.05
N ASP A 222 -23.60 -0.92 -31.92
CA ASP A 222 -24.46 -0.90 -30.74
C ASP A 222 -23.89 0.08 -29.69
N GLN A 223 -24.48 1.27 -29.69
CA GLN A 223 -24.23 2.34 -28.70
C GLN A 223 -25.39 2.47 -27.71
N SER A 224 -26.10 1.37 -27.44
CA SER A 224 -27.27 1.38 -26.56
C SER A 224 -26.90 1.65 -25.09
N PRO A 225 -27.78 2.31 -24.31
CA PRO A 225 -27.60 2.47 -22.88
C PRO A 225 -27.40 1.14 -22.13
N GLU A 226 -28.05 0.07 -22.59
CA GLU A 226 -27.94 -1.27 -21.99
C GLU A 226 -26.50 -1.80 -22.08
N LYS A 227 -25.88 -1.67 -23.26
CA LYS A 227 -24.49 -2.09 -23.48
C LYS A 227 -23.50 -1.22 -22.72
N GLU A 228 -23.71 0.10 -22.73
CA GLU A 228 -22.90 1.04 -21.96
C GLU A 228 -22.95 0.73 -20.46
N ASN A 229 -24.14 0.45 -19.91
CA ASN A 229 -24.32 0.09 -18.51
C ASN A 229 -23.69 -1.26 -18.15
N ALA A 230 -23.76 -2.25 -19.05
CA ALA A 230 -23.08 -3.52 -18.87
C ALA A 230 -21.55 -3.36 -18.85
N ALA A 231 -21.01 -2.50 -19.71
CA ALA A 231 -19.60 -2.14 -19.73
C ALA A 231 -19.19 -1.37 -18.46
N PHE A 232 -20.01 -0.42 -18.00
CA PHE A 232 -19.78 0.30 -16.75
C PHE A 232 -19.77 -0.64 -15.54
N GLN A 233 -20.65 -1.63 -15.50
CA GLN A 233 -20.63 -2.67 -14.47
C GLN A 233 -19.29 -3.44 -14.46
N GLN A 234 -18.71 -3.74 -15.62
CA GLN A 234 -17.38 -4.36 -15.69
C GLN A 234 -16.29 -3.39 -15.21
N ALA A 235 -16.38 -2.11 -15.53
CA ALA A 235 -15.45 -1.08 -15.05
C ALA A 235 -15.47 -0.94 -13.52
N MET A 236 -16.66 -0.90 -12.91
CA MET A 236 -16.82 -0.91 -11.45
C MET A 236 -16.17 -2.13 -10.81
N MET A 237 -16.38 -3.32 -11.40
CA MET A 237 -15.80 -4.55 -10.87
C MET A 237 -14.27 -4.56 -10.99
N LEU A 238 -13.74 -4.10 -12.13
CA LEU A 238 -12.30 -3.99 -12.37
C LEU A 238 -11.62 -3.03 -11.38
N ALA A 239 -12.11 -1.80 -11.28
CA ALA A 239 -11.53 -0.79 -10.39
C ALA A 239 -11.70 -1.19 -8.91
N GLY A 240 -12.88 -1.69 -8.57
CA GLY A 240 -13.22 -2.11 -7.22
C GLY A 240 -12.44 -3.33 -6.72
N SER A 241 -12.23 -4.35 -7.57
CA SER A 241 -11.46 -5.52 -7.16
C SER A 241 -9.99 -5.17 -6.92
N GLU A 242 -9.41 -4.35 -7.80
CA GLU A 242 -8.03 -3.89 -7.66
C GLU A 242 -7.83 -3.02 -6.40
N PHE A 243 -8.81 -2.15 -6.09
CA PHE A 243 -8.82 -1.41 -4.83
C PHE A 243 -8.85 -2.34 -3.62
N MET A 244 -9.75 -3.33 -3.60
CA MET A 244 -9.85 -4.27 -2.48
C MET A 244 -8.62 -5.17 -2.34
N GLU A 245 -7.97 -5.53 -3.44
CA GLU A 245 -6.66 -6.19 -3.41
C GLU A 245 -5.59 -5.31 -2.77
N SER A 246 -5.55 -4.01 -3.11
CA SER A 246 -4.66 -3.04 -2.46
C SER A 246 -4.95 -2.90 -0.96
N VAL A 247 -6.21 -2.74 -0.56
CA VAL A 247 -6.61 -2.68 0.87
C VAL A 247 -6.12 -3.94 1.60
N ARG A 248 -6.40 -5.12 1.05
CA ARG A 248 -6.03 -6.40 1.67
C ARG A 248 -4.52 -6.60 1.75
N PHE A 249 -3.78 -6.18 0.72
CA PHE A 249 -2.32 -6.17 0.77
C PHE A 249 -1.83 -5.27 1.90
N HIS A 250 -2.39 -4.06 2.03
CA HIS A 250 -1.97 -3.13 3.06
C HIS A 250 -2.29 -3.65 4.47
N VAL A 251 -3.48 -4.22 4.66
CA VAL A 251 -3.93 -4.81 5.93
C VAL A 251 -3.10 -6.04 6.32
N LYS A 252 -2.94 -7.00 5.40
CA LYS A 252 -2.44 -8.35 5.73
C LYS A 252 -0.93 -8.49 5.59
N SER A 253 -0.28 -7.61 4.83
CA SER A 253 1.14 -7.72 4.50
C SER A 253 1.93 -6.47 4.85
N TRP A 254 1.49 -5.29 4.39
CA TRP A 254 2.24 -4.05 4.62
C TRP A 254 2.20 -3.61 6.08
N LEU A 255 1.04 -3.53 6.72
CA LEU A 255 0.91 -3.02 8.09
C LEU A 255 1.71 -3.86 9.11
N PRO A 256 1.62 -5.21 9.12
CA PRO A 256 2.44 -6.03 10.02
C PRO A 256 3.94 -5.92 9.78
N ALA A 257 4.37 -5.54 8.57
CA ALA A 257 5.79 -5.37 8.26
C ALA A 257 6.42 -4.19 9.01
N ARG A 258 5.62 -3.21 9.44
CA ARG A 258 6.15 -1.99 10.08
C ARG A 258 6.96 -2.30 11.34
N SER A 259 6.44 -3.12 12.24
CA SER A 259 7.14 -3.45 13.49
C SER A 259 8.44 -4.20 13.23
N ILE A 260 8.45 -5.11 12.24
CA ILE A 260 9.65 -5.85 11.83
C ILE A 260 10.72 -4.88 11.33
N VAL A 261 10.34 -3.95 10.43
CA VAL A 261 11.29 -2.98 9.88
C VAL A 261 11.80 -2.04 10.97
N LEU A 262 10.93 -1.58 11.87
CA LEU A 262 11.32 -0.75 13.01
C LEU A 262 12.33 -1.46 13.92
N GLU A 263 12.06 -2.70 14.31
CA GLU A 263 12.96 -3.49 15.16
C GLU A 263 14.32 -3.70 14.48
N CYS A 264 14.31 -4.11 13.20
CA CYS A 264 15.55 -4.31 12.43
C CYS A 264 16.33 -3.01 12.23
N LEU A 265 15.63 -1.89 12.03
CA LEU A 265 16.26 -0.58 11.88
C LEU A 265 16.91 -0.14 13.19
N LEU A 266 16.25 -0.32 14.33
CA LEU A 266 16.78 0.04 15.64
C LEU A 266 17.97 -0.85 16.06
N SER A 267 17.98 -2.13 15.69
CA SER A 267 19.06 -3.06 16.02
C SER A 267 20.23 -3.06 15.02
N ARG A 268 20.15 -2.28 13.92
CA ARG A 268 21.14 -2.32 12.83
C ARG A 268 22.60 -2.04 13.27
N GLY A 269 22.80 -1.32 14.36
CA GLY A 269 24.14 -1.10 14.92
C GLY A 269 24.81 -2.38 15.45
N GLU A 270 24.03 -3.41 15.79
CA GLU A 270 24.51 -4.74 16.17
C GLU A 270 24.93 -5.58 14.96
N VAL A 271 24.35 -5.31 13.78
CA VAL A 271 24.71 -5.95 12.51
C VAL A 271 26.04 -5.42 12.00
N ASP A 272 26.15 -4.09 11.91
CA ASP A 272 27.36 -3.42 11.44
C ASP A 272 27.57 -2.09 12.15
N PRO A 273 28.77 -1.82 12.70
CA PRO A 273 29.07 -0.57 13.40
C PRO A 273 28.87 0.70 12.57
N SER A 274 28.83 0.62 11.23
CA SER A 274 28.50 1.79 10.39
C SER A 274 27.09 2.31 10.61
N GLY A 275 26.15 1.45 11.02
CA GLY A 275 24.73 1.77 11.06
C GLY A 275 24.08 1.94 9.68
N GLU A 276 24.78 1.61 8.59
CA GLU A 276 24.30 1.77 7.21
C GLU A 276 23.80 0.46 6.58
N ILE A 277 23.87 -0.65 7.31
CA ILE A 277 23.44 -1.99 6.88
C ILE A 277 22.37 -2.50 7.84
N MET A 278 21.19 -2.78 7.31
CA MET A 278 20.08 -3.40 8.05
C MET A 278 19.90 -4.84 7.60
N VAL A 279 19.58 -5.74 8.52
CA VAL A 279 19.21 -7.13 8.20
C VAL A 279 17.76 -7.35 8.59
N LEU A 280 16.95 -7.86 7.67
CA LEU A 280 15.61 -8.34 7.98
C LEU A 280 15.69 -9.80 8.43
N ASP A 281 15.11 -10.10 9.59
CA ASP A 281 14.98 -11.48 10.11
C ASP A 281 14.15 -12.37 9.17
N ARG A 282 13.18 -11.76 8.48
CA ARG A 282 12.35 -12.36 7.44
C ARG A 282 12.04 -11.32 6.38
N PHE A 283 11.92 -11.76 5.13
CA PHE A 283 11.47 -10.87 4.07
C PHE A 283 10.05 -10.36 4.32
N CYS A 284 9.89 -9.03 4.26
CA CYS A 284 8.60 -8.33 4.33
C CYS A 284 8.64 -7.08 3.43
N PRO A 285 7.49 -6.46 3.10
CA PRO A 285 7.46 -5.16 2.45
C PRO A 285 8.15 -4.09 3.33
N TRP A 286 9.40 -3.75 3.02
CA TRP A 286 10.22 -2.90 3.90
C TRP A 286 10.45 -1.48 3.39
N LYS A 287 10.43 -1.26 2.07
CA LYS A 287 10.92 -0.02 1.46
C LYS A 287 10.22 1.23 2.00
N LEU A 288 8.90 1.31 1.89
CA LEU A 288 8.15 2.49 2.30
C LEU A 288 8.30 2.74 3.82
N HIS A 289 8.20 1.69 4.64
CA HIS A 289 8.42 1.78 6.08
C HIS A 289 9.81 2.29 6.42
N LEU A 290 10.85 1.83 5.72
CA LEU A 290 12.21 2.31 5.96
C LEU A 290 12.32 3.82 5.74
N PHE A 291 11.78 4.35 4.63
CA PHE A 291 11.82 5.78 4.36
C PHE A 291 11.04 6.59 5.41
N GLU A 292 9.84 6.14 5.77
CA GLU A 292 9.02 6.82 6.80
C GLU A 292 9.71 6.80 8.16
N LEU A 293 10.25 5.65 8.57
CA LEU A 293 10.92 5.49 9.86
C LEU A 293 12.24 6.26 9.94
N GLU A 294 13.00 6.33 8.84
CA GLU A 294 14.23 7.14 8.80
C GLU A 294 13.93 8.63 9.00
N GLU A 295 12.83 9.13 8.43
CA GLU A 295 12.37 10.51 8.64
C GLU A 295 11.84 10.71 10.07
N GLU A 296 10.92 9.86 10.53
CA GLU A 296 10.29 9.94 11.86
C GLU A 296 11.32 9.89 13.00
N LEU A 297 12.29 8.98 12.91
CA LEU A 297 13.31 8.75 13.93
C LEU A 297 14.57 9.61 13.70
N LYS A 298 14.61 10.43 12.65
CA LYS A 298 15.75 11.27 12.26
C LYS A 298 17.05 10.46 12.18
N ILE A 299 16.99 9.33 11.47
CA ILE A 299 18.09 8.40 11.34
C ILE A 299 19.26 9.04 10.57
N ASP A 300 20.44 9.01 11.19
CA ASP A 300 21.71 9.37 10.58
C ASP A 300 22.81 8.45 11.18
N PRO A 301 23.65 7.78 10.36
CA PRO A 301 23.59 7.72 8.90
C PRO A 301 22.39 6.90 8.40
N LEU A 302 21.96 7.21 7.17
CA LEU A 302 20.89 6.50 6.48
C LEU A 302 21.29 5.08 6.07
N THR A 303 20.32 4.18 6.01
CA THR A 303 20.53 2.79 5.57
C THR A 303 20.87 2.77 4.09
N LYS A 304 21.98 2.15 3.71
CA LYS A 304 22.40 1.96 2.31
C LYS A 304 22.09 0.57 1.79
N TYR A 305 22.12 -0.44 2.65
CA TYR A 305 21.86 -1.84 2.27
C TYR A 305 20.87 -2.52 3.22
N VAL A 306 19.98 -3.30 2.64
CA VAL A 306 19.09 -4.22 3.36
C VAL A 306 19.41 -5.65 2.95
N LEU A 307 19.75 -6.46 3.94
CA LEU A 307 20.03 -7.88 3.78
C LEU A 307 18.82 -8.72 4.18
N TYR A 308 18.52 -9.76 3.42
CA TYR A 308 17.47 -10.72 3.77
C TYR A 308 17.69 -12.04 3.05
N GLN A 309 17.23 -13.13 3.66
CA GLN A 309 17.27 -14.44 3.02
C GLN A 309 16.12 -14.59 2.02
N ASP A 310 16.44 -15.04 0.82
CA ASP A 310 15.46 -15.55 -0.12
C ASP A 310 15.08 -16.98 0.28
N VAL A 311 13.86 -17.13 0.81
CA VAL A 311 13.35 -18.41 1.33
C VAL A 311 13.35 -19.51 0.27
N ARG A 312 13.20 -19.18 -1.04
CA ARG A 312 13.15 -20.19 -2.09
C ARG A 312 14.52 -20.74 -2.44
N SER A 313 15.51 -19.86 -2.57
CA SER A 313 16.87 -20.25 -2.95
C SER A 313 17.78 -20.52 -1.76
N GLN A 314 17.34 -20.18 -0.54
CA GLN A 314 18.13 -20.14 0.70
C GLN A 314 19.36 -19.22 0.65
N SER A 315 19.55 -18.49 -0.46
CA SER A 315 20.61 -17.50 -0.63
C SER A 315 20.23 -16.17 0.02
N TRP A 316 21.22 -15.36 0.35
CA TRP A 316 21.06 -14.03 0.91
C TRP A 316 21.10 -12.97 -0.18
N ARG A 317 20.19 -12.01 -0.08
CA ARG A 317 20.14 -10.84 -0.95
C ARG A 317 20.84 -9.67 -0.25
N VAL A 318 21.56 -8.90 -1.06
CA VAL A 318 22.10 -7.59 -0.69
C VAL A 318 21.38 -6.57 -1.55
N GLN A 319 20.38 -5.88 -1.01
CA GLN A 319 19.61 -4.90 -1.76
C GLN A 319 20.01 -3.48 -1.37
N ALA A 320 20.43 -2.68 -2.36
CA ALA A 320 20.72 -1.28 -2.17
C ALA A 320 19.43 -0.48 -2.02
N VAL A 321 19.39 0.42 -1.04
CA VAL A 321 18.26 1.32 -0.81
C VAL A 321 18.30 2.44 -1.85
N SER A 322 17.16 2.78 -2.44
CA SER A 322 17.06 3.89 -3.41
C SER A 322 17.20 5.26 -2.71
N VAL A 323 17.52 6.30 -3.49
CA VAL A 323 17.58 7.68 -2.96
C VAL A 323 16.18 8.20 -2.58
N ALA A 324 15.13 7.71 -3.25
CA ALA A 324 13.73 7.99 -2.96
C ALA A 324 12.85 6.77 -3.36
N PRO A 325 11.61 6.65 -2.85
CA PRO A 325 10.72 5.52 -3.13
C PRO A 325 10.39 5.31 -4.62
N ASP A 326 10.33 6.40 -5.41
CA ASP A 326 9.97 6.43 -6.84
C ASP A 326 11.20 6.44 -7.77
N ARG A 327 12.40 6.34 -7.21
CA ARG A 327 13.68 6.47 -7.93
C ARG A 327 14.41 5.13 -8.02
N PHE A 328 15.08 4.91 -9.16
CA PHE A 328 15.88 3.70 -9.39
C PHE A 328 17.33 3.86 -8.91
N GLU A 329 17.79 5.10 -8.73
CA GLU A 329 19.10 5.44 -8.24
C GLU A 329 19.26 4.95 -6.80
N SER A 330 20.29 4.13 -6.57
CA SER A 330 20.63 3.63 -5.24
C SER A 330 21.44 4.68 -4.46
N ARG A 331 21.19 4.84 -3.15
CA ARG A 331 22.05 5.60 -2.23
C ARG A 331 23.49 5.13 -2.35
N ARG A 332 23.68 3.82 -2.52
CA ARG A 332 24.95 3.19 -2.81
C ARG A 332 24.78 1.91 -3.61
N ALA A 333 24.98 1.97 -4.92
CA ALA A 333 24.92 0.79 -5.78
C ALA A 333 26.11 -0.16 -5.50
N LEU A 334 25.90 -1.46 -5.67
CA LEU A 334 26.98 -2.46 -5.64
C LEU A 334 27.92 -2.24 -6.84
N PRO A 335 29.25 -2.32 -6.65
CA PRO A 335 30.24 -1.97 -7.69
C PRO A 335 30.43 -3.06 -8.77
N TRP A 336 30.23 -4.34 -8.42
CA TRP A 336 30.53 -5.50 -9.29
C TRP A 336 29.42 -5.80 -10.32
N ARG A 337 28.95 -4.76 -10.99
CA ARG A 337 27.76 -4.78 -11.86
C ARG A 337 27.87 -5.82 -12.97
N GLY A 338 26.89 -6.74 -13.01
CA GLY A 338 26.79 -7.77 -14.04
C GLY A 338 27.61 -9.03 -13.78
N MET A 339 28.49 -9.05 -12.78
CA MET A 339 29.30 -10.20 -12.42
C MET A 339 28.49 -11.26 -11.68
N ARG A 340 28.89 -12.54 -11.82
CA ARG A 340 28.18 -13.69 -11.26
C ARG A 340 29.12 -14.77 -10.74
N ASP A 341 28.60 -15.61 -9.85
CA ASP A 341 29.18 -16.87 -9.42
C ASP A 341 30.68 -16.79 -9.07
N ASP A 342 31.52 -17.68 -9.64
CA ASP A 342 32.95 -17.78 -9.31
C ASP A 342 33.76 -16.56 -9.78
N GLU A 343 33.36 -15.93 -10.89
CA GLU A 343 33.99 -14.69 -11.37
C GLU A 343 33.80 -13.56 -10.35
N LEU A 344 32.57 -13.38 -9.85
CA LEU A 344 32.26 -12.41 -8.81
C LEU A 344 32.98 -12.75 -7.50
N SER A 345 33.05 -14.03 -7.14
CA SER A 345 33.76 -14.46 -5.93
C SER A 345 35.27 -14.19 -6.03
N ALA A 346 35.86 -14.37 -7.21
CA ALA A 346 37.27 -14.08 -7.46
C ALA A 346 37.57 -12.58 -7.42
N GLU A 347 36.73 -11.76 -8.08
CA GLU A 347 36.90 -10.29 -8.11
C GLU A 347 36.70 -9.66 -6.72
N THR A 348 35.71 -10.12 -5.97
CA THR A 348 35.42 -9.59 -4.62
C THR A 348 36.37 -10.10 -3.55
N GLY A 349 36.98 -11.27 -3.76
CA GLY A 349 37.63 -12.06 -2.71
C GLY A 349 36.65 -12.66 -1.69
N ILE A 350 35.34 -12.61 -1.96
CA ILE A 350 34.29 -13.09 -1.06
C ILE A 350 33.71 -14.40 -1.63
N PRO A 351 33.84 -15.53 -0.92
CA PRO A 351 33.34 -16.80 -1.44
C PRO A 351 31.82 -16.84 -1.51
N GLY A 352 31.30 -17.68 -2.42
CA GLY A 352 29.88 -17.98 -2.49
C GLY A 352 29.00 -16.87 -3.07
N CYS A 353 29.58 -15.91 -3.78
CA CYS A 353 28.80 -14.90 -4.47
C CYS A 353 27.91 -15.55 -5.55
N VAL A 354 26.70 -15.01 -5.75
CA VAL A 354 25.71 -15.53 -6.72
C VAL A 354 25.61 -14.59 -7.92
N PHE A 355 25.34 -13.31 -7.68
CA PHE A 355 25.26 -12.30 -8.74
C PHE A 355 25.27 -10.89 -8.18
N VAL A 356 25.52 -9.90 -9.05
CA VAL A 356 25.15 -8.50 -8.87
C VAL A 356 24.44 -8.02 -10.14
N HIS A 357 23.26 -7.43 -10.01
CA HIS A 357 22.52 -6.88 -11.15
C HIS A 357 23.32 -5.78 -11.85
N MET A 358 23.11 -5.59 -13.15
CA MET A 358 23.86 -4.62 -13.96
C MET A 358 23.76 -3.17 -13.46
N SER A 359 22.63 -2.77 -12.87
CA SER A 359 22.52 -1.44 -12.24
C SER A 359 23.11 -1.37 -10.82
N GLY A 360 23.47 -2.51 -10.22
CA GLY A 360 24.03 -2.62 -8.87
C GLY A 360 22.99 -2.48 -7.74
N PHE A 361 21.69 -2.44 -8.05
CA PHE A 361 20.66 -2.26 -7.02
C PHE A 361 20.46 -3.50 -6.13
N ILE A 362 20.87 -4.67 -6.59
CA ILE A 362 20.75 -5.92 -5.86
C ILE A 362 21.86 -6.89 -6.23
N GLY A 363 22.33 -7.64 -5.25
CA GLY A 363 23.19 -8.80 -5.44
C GLY A 363 22.81 -9.91 -4.48
N GLY A 364 23.63 -10.96 -4.45
CA GLY A 364 23.42 -12.03 -3.49
C GLY A 364 24.63 -12.92 -3.26
N ASN A 365 24.60 -13.57 -2.12
CA ASN A 365 25.60 -14.54 -1.68
C ASN A 365 24.88 -15.78 -1.13
N LYS A 366 25.54 -16.95 -1.13
CA LYS A 366 25.00 -18.18 -0.56
C LYS A 366 24.86 -18.11 0.96
N THR A 367 25.68 -17.32 1.65
CA THR A 367 25.67 -17.22 3.12
C THR A 367 25.36 -15.80 3.61
N TYR A 368 24.93 -15.71 4.87
CA TYR A 368 24.72 -14.44 5.56
C TYR A 368 26.01 -13.64 5.65
N GLU A 369 27.09 -14.30 6.08
CA GLU A 369 28.41 -13.70 6.28
C GLU A 369 28.95 -13.14 4.97
N GLY A 370 28.81 -13.88 3.87
CA GLY A 370 29.24 -13.42 2.55
C GLY A 370 28.41 -12.22 2.07
N ALA A 371 27.09 -12.20 2.30
CA ALA A 371 26.24 -11.05 1.96
C ALA A 371 26.59 -9.81 2.79
N LEU A 372 26.89 -9.97 4.08
CA LEU A 372 27.34 -8.90 4.95
C LEU A 372 28.69 -8.34 4.51
N GLU A 373 29.66 -9.20 4.19
CA GLU A 373 30.96 -8.77 3.67
C GLU A 373 30.83 -8.07 2.31
N MET A 374 29.93 -8.51 1.44
CA MET A 374 29.64 -7.82 0.18
C MET A 374 29.14 -6.39 0.43
N ALA A 375 28.19 -6.21 1.36
CA ALA A 375 27.68 -4.88 1.73
C ALA A 375 28.78 -4.00 2.33
N ARG A 376 29.59 -4.53 3.25
CA ARG A 376 30.74 -3.83 3.85
C ARG A 376 31.77 -3.38 2.84
N ALA A 377 32.16 -4.26 1.92
CA ALA A 377 33.11 -3.94 0.86
C ALA A 377 32.52 -2.86 -0.08
N ALA A 378 31.23 -2.97 -0.41
CA ALA A 378 30.57 -1.98 -1.26
C ALA A 378 30.42 -0.59 -0.60
N LEU A 379 30.37 -0.50 0.74
CA LEU A 379 30.41 0.80 1.46
C LEU A 379 31.75 1.54 1.29
N LYS A 380 32.86 0.82 1.08
CA LYS A 380 34.23 1.39 1.02
C LYS A 380 34.68 1.82 -0.38
N PHE A 381 33.95 1.41 -1.42
CA PHE A 381 34.30 1.58 -2.83
C PHE A 381 34.37 3.04 -3.35
#